data_AF-A0A564YDC3-F1
#
_entry.id   AF-A0A564YDC3-F1
#
_cell.length_a   1.000
_cell.length_b   1.000
_cell.length_c   1.000
_cell.angle_alpha   90.00
_cell.angle_beta   90.00
_cell.angle_gamma   90.00
#
_symmetry.space_group_name_H-M   'P 1'
#
loop_
_entity.id
_entity.type
_entity.pdbx_description
1 polymer ?
#
loop_
_entity_poly.entity_id
_entity_poly.type
_entity_poly.pdbx_seq_one_letter_code
_entity_poly.pdbx_strand_id
1 'polypeptide(L)'
;MSVMYSFFLTGPMKNNFKNYCLYCKRAVMQVPVHFVMGFFVDTIASRWWDQFQRLPWPDELAMSLVAYTHGNNEYVRKQRRTIMRYINLSYVIYFRNISSQVQLRFPSEFNLIQAGLVTEDELVRYALTAPYNRAGHYSVPITWAQNIILQMRGEGSIKSDTDADCLLKLAVDFRKQIGGIVCYDLLPVPLVYTQVATILTYSFTLSLIFSWQFMGEENAGLYIPIFELLQVIFYVGWLKVSEGLINPLGEDEDDYDICDMIERNMHISYHIVDEMYDRVQPLSRGVVLDTFAKD
;
A
#
# COMPACT_ATOMS: atom_id res chain seq x y z
N MET A 1 21.60 20.19 -29.41
CA MET A 1 21.48 19.75 -30.83
C MET A 1 21.30 20.93 -31.79
N SER A 2 20.33 21.83 -31.59
CA SER A 2 20.11 22.99 -32.47
C SER A 2 21.35 23.88 -32.64
N VAL A 3 22.05 24.22 -31.55
CA VAL A 3 23.33 24.98 -31.60
C VAL A 3 24.41 24.23 -32.41
N MET A 4 24.53 22.92 -32.22
CA MET A 4 25.48 22.08 -32.96
C MET A 4 25.18 22.11 -34.46
N TYR A 5 23.90 21.96 -34.84
CA TYR A 5 23.48 22.04 -36.23
C TYR A 5 23.75 23.41 -36.85
N SER A 6 23.46 24.50 -36.14
CA SER A 6 23.63 25.87 -36.67
C SER A 6 25.10 26.27 -36.82
N PHE A 7 25.92 26.03 -35.80
CA PHE A 7 27.27 26.63 -35.70
C PHE A 7 28.42 25.65 -35.96
N PHE A 8 28.23 24.34 -35.80
CA PHE A 8 29.33 23.37 -35.82
C PHE A 8 29.29 22.38 -36.99
N LEU A 9 28.10 22.07 -37.55
CA LEU A 9 28.00 21.13 -38.67
C LEU A 9 28.29 21.81 -40.03
N THR A 10 29.05 21.11 -40.89
CA THR A 10 29.40 21.52 -42.26
C THR A 10 28.49 20.86 -43.30
N GLY A 11 28.52 21.32 -44.57
CA GLY A 11 27.55 20.97 -45.63
C GLY A 11 27.10 19.49 -45.70
N PRO A 12 28.01 18.52 -45.89
CA PRO A 12 27.65 17.09 -45.94
C PRO A 12 27.06 16.58 -44.63
N MET A 13 27.60 17.01 -43.48
CA MET A 13 27.14 16.61 -42.15
C MET A 13 25.76 17.19 -41.81
N LYS A 14 25.51 18.44 -42.22
CA LYS A 14 24.18 19.08 -42.11
C LYS A 14 23.14 18.29 -42.89
N ASN A 15 23.46 17.83 -44.10
CA ASN A 15 22.52 17.05 -44.91
C ASN A 15 22.23 15.68 -44.28
N ASN A 16 23.25 14.98 -43.77
CA ASN A 16 23.05 13.71 -43.06
C ASN A 16 22.21 13.88 -41.79
N PHE A 17 22.44 14.95 -41.03
CA PHE A 17 21.65 15.28 -39.85
C PHE A 17 20.18 15.55 -40.19
N LYS A 18 19.92 16.28 -41.30
CA LYS A 18 18.56 16.50 -41.81
C LYS A 18 17.84 15.19 -42.11
N ASN A 19 18.51 14.29 -42.83
CA ASN A 19 17.95 12.99 -43.18
C ASN A 19 17.64 12.15 -41.93
N TYR A 20 18.51 12.18 -40.91
CA TYR A 20 18.28 11.49 -39.66
C TYR A 20 17.06 12.03 -38.90
N CYS A 21 16.89 13.34 -38.83
CA CYS A 21 15.75 13.93 -38.13
C CYS A 21 14.42 13.66 -38.87
N LEU A 22 14.44 13.65 -40.21
CA LEU A 22 13.29 13.20 -41.02
C LEU A 22 12.96 11.73 -40.78
N TYR A 23 13.97 10.86 -40.62
CA TYR A 23 13.78 9.47 -40.23
C TYR A 23 13.10 9.37 -38.84
N CYS A 24 13.61 10.07 -37.83
CA CYS A 24 13.02 10.11 -36.50
C CYS A 24 11.57 10.62 -36.52
N LYS A 25 11.28 11.65 -37.32
CA LYS A 25 9.91 12.17 -37.50
C LYS A 25 8.94 11.12 -38.03
N ARG A 26 9.39 10.28 -38.99
CA ARG A 26 8.57 9.15 -39.48
C ARG A 26 8.40 8.05 -38.45
N ALA A 27 9.48 7.70 -37.72
CA ALA A 27 9.44 6.67 -36.69
C ALA A 27 8.46 7.03 -35.55
N VAL A 28 8.51 8.27 -35.05
CA VAL A 28 7.60 8.77 -33.99
C VAL A 28 6.13 8.61 -34.36
N MET A 29 5.76 8.81 -35.63
CA MET A 29 4.38 8.65 -36.10
C MET A 29 3.91 7.20 -36.23
N GLN A 30 4.84 6.24 -36.28
CA GLN A 30 4.52 4.82 -36.50
C GLN A 30 4.42 4.02 -35.19
N VAL A 31 5.05 4.49 -34.11
CA VAL A 31 5.14 3.73 -32.85
C VAL A 31 3.90 3.98 -31.97
N PRO A 32 3.12 2.95 -31.61
CA PRO A 32 1.90 3.09 -30.81
C PRO A 32 2.20 3.18 -29.30
N VAL A 33 3.00 4.18 -28.88
CA VAL A 33 3.45 4.31 -27.48
C VAL A 33 2.28 4.40 -26.49
N HIS A 34 1.23 5.13 -26.86
CA HIS A 34 0.06 5.35 -26.02
C HIS A 34 -0.66 4.05 -25.64
N PHE A 35 -0.70 3.05 -26.52
CA PHE A 35 -1.34 1.76 -26.20
C PHE A 35 -0.56 0.99 -25.15
N VAL A 36 0.76 0.83 -25.36
CA VAL A 36 1.61 0.10 -24.42
C VAL A 36 1.65 0.79 -23.06
N MET A 37 1.81 2.12 -23.07
CA MET A 37 1.79 2.92 -21.84
C MET A 37 0.45 2.86 -21.13
N GLY A 38 -0.66 2.94 -21.87
CA GLY A 38 -2.00 2.84 -21.30
C GLY A 38 -2.21 1.55 -20.52
N PHE A 39 -1.93 0.39 -21.14
CA PHE A 39 -2.07 -0.91 -20.46
C PHE A 39 -1.10 -1.08 -19.29
N PHE A 40 0.13 -0.58 -19.43
CA PHE A 40 1.14 -0.67 -18.37
C PHE A 40 0.74 0.15 -17.13
N VAL A 41 0.35 1.41 -17.33
CA VAL A 41 -0.06 2.30 -16.24
C VAL A 41 -1.34 1.79 -15.60
N ASP A 42 -2.33 1.37 -16.39
CA ASP A 42 -3.59 0.82 -15.87
C ASP A 42 -3.35 -0.43 -15.00
N THR A 43 -2.43 -1.31 -15.43
CA THR A 43 -2.04 -2.48 -14.63
C THR A 43 -1.43 -2.08 -13.29
N ILE A 44 -0.54 -1.08 -13.29
CA ILE A 44 0.13 -0.63 -12.06
C ILE A 44 -0.85 0.09 -11.14
N ALA A 45 -1.65 1.03 -11.66
CA ALA A 45 -2.66 1.76 -10.89
C ALA A 45 -3.70 0.81 -10.29
N SER A 46 -4.14 -0.19 -11.05
CA SER A 46 -5.05 -1.22 -10.55
C SER A 46 -4.40 -1.99 -9.40
N ARG A 47 -3.17 -2.48 -9.56
CA ARG A 47 -2.43 -3.20 -8.50
C ARG A 47 -2.17 -2.34 -7.26
N TRP A 48 -1.90 -1.05 -7.45
CA TRP A 48 -1.72 -0.10 -6.37
C TRP A 48 -3.02 -0.04 -5.55
N TRP A 49 -4.14 0.35 -6.17
CA TRP A 49 -5.42 0.49 -5.48
C TRP A 49 -5.89 -0.80 -4.81
N ASP A 50 -5.70 -1.93 -5.49
CA ASP A 50 -5.98 -3.26 -4.98
C ASP A 50 -5.19 -3.61 -3.71
N GLN A 51 -3.93 -3.16 -3.61
CA GLN A 51 -3.14 -3.33 -2.39
C GLN A 51 -3.68 -2.46 -1.26
N PHE A 52 -4.03 -1.20 -1.56
CA PHE A 52 -4.63 -0.29 -0.57
C PHE A 52 -5.92 -0.87 0.02
N GLN A 53 -6.82 -1.37 -0.82
CA GLN A 53 -8.09 -1.97 -0.38
C GLN A 53 -7.93 -3.24 0.46
N ARG A 54 -6.76 -3.88 0.40
CA ARG A 54 -6.44 -5.07 1.20
C ARG A 54 -5.71 -4.74 2.50
N LEU A 55 -5.36 -3.48 2.76
CA LEU A 55 -4.77 -3.06 4.04
C LEU A 55 -5.75 -3.40 5.18
N PRO A 56 -5.35 -4.24 6.15
CA PRO A 56 -6.28 -4.75 7.15
C PRO A 56 -6.56 -3.74 8.27
N TRP A 57 -7.84 -3.66 8.65
CA TRP A 57 -8.31 -2.79 9.73
C TRP A 57 -8.79 -3.65 10.91
N PRO A 58 -8.27 -3.43 12.14
CA PRO A 58 -8.60 -4.25 13.30
C PRO A 58 -9.98 -3.93 13.91
N ASP A 59 -10.63 -2.88 13.43
CA ASP A 59 -11.84 -2.27 13.98
C ASP A 59 -13.00 -3.24 14.10
N GLU A 60 -13.29 -3.99 13.03
CA GLU A 60 -14.43 -4.92 12.99
C GLU A 60 -14.25 -6.05 14.01
N LEU A 61 -13.03 -6.55 14.14
CA LEU A 61 -12.67 -7.53 15.16
C LEU A 61 -12.74 -6.92 16.57
N ALA A 62 -12.24 -5.70 16.77
CA ALA A 62 -12.28 -5.02 18.06
C ALA A 62 -13.72 -4.78 18.55
N MET A 63 -14.59 -4.27 17.66
CA MET A 63 -16.00 -4.01 17.95
C MET A 63 -16.75 -5.30 18.26
N SER A 64 -16.54 -6.35 17.45
CA SER A 64 -17.16 -7.66 17.68
C SER A 64 -16.66 -8.29 18.97
N LEU A 65 -15.37 -8.15 19.29
CA LEU A 65 -14.78 -8.67 20.52
C LEU A 65 -15.42 -8.04 21.75
N VAL A 66 -15.69 -6.73 21.73
CA VAL A 66 -16.42 -6.04 22.79
C VAL A 66 -17.85 -6.53 22.90
N ALA A 67 -18.55 -6.63 21.77
CA ALA A 67 -19.97 -7.01 21.74
C ALA A 67 -20.22 -8.42 22.29
N TYR A 68 -19.32 -9.37 22.00
CA TYR A 68 -19.48 -10.77 22.39
C TYR A 68 -18.81 -11.15 23.71
N THR A 69 -17.99 -10.26 24.29
CA THR A 69 -17.34 -10.53 25.57
C THR A 69 -18.19 -10.03 26.73
N HIS A 70 -18.48 -10.91 27.67
CA HIS A 70 -19.12 -10.58 28.94
C HIS A 70 -18.12 -10.59 30.10
N GLY A 71 -18.30 -9.65 31.03
CA GLY A 71 -17.48 -9.54 32.22
C GLY A 71 -16.51 -8.36 32.16
N ASN A 72 -16.49 -7.60 33.25
CA ASN A 72 -15.65 -6.41 33.41
C ASN A 72 -14.56 -6.59 34.50
N ASN A 73 -14.17 -7.84 34.78
CA ASN A 73 -13.05 -8.08 35.67
C ASN A 73 -11.72 -7.77 34.94
N GLU A 74 -10.66 -7.52 35.72
CA GLU A 74 -9.34 -7.18 35.18
C GLU A 74 -8.78 -8.28 34.27
N TYR A 75 -9.12 -9.54 34.57
CA TYR A 75 -8.66 -10.70 33.81
C TYR A 75 -9.22 -10.71 32.37
N VAL A 76 -10.53 -10.56 32.21
CA VAL A 76 -11.21 -10.53 30.91
C VAL A 76 -10.83 -9.26 30.13
N ARG A 77 -10.67 -8.13 30.84
CA ARG A 77 -10.11 -6.90 30.26
C ARG A 77 -8.71 -7.16 29.68
N LYS A 78 -7.85 -7.87 30.42
CA LYS A 78 -6.50 -8.23 29.96
C LYS A 78 -6.56 -9.15 28.74
N GLN A 79 -7.47 -10.13 28.69
CA GLN A 79 -7.67 -10.99 27.52
C GLN A 79 -8.04 -10.17 26.28
N ARG A 80 -9.04 -9.27 26.36
CA ARG A 80 -9.44 -8.41 25.23
C ARG A 80 -8.30 -7.54 24.71
N ARG A 81 -7.57 -6.88 25.61
CA ARG A 81 -6.39 -6.07 25.26
C ARG A 81 -5.28 -6.91 24.62
N THR A 82 -5.07 -8.14 25.10
CA THR A 82 -4.04 -9.04 24.58
C THR A 82 -4.38 -9.56 23.19
N ILE A 83 -5.65 -9.88 22.92
CA ILE A 83 -6.13 -10.23 21.58
C ILE A 83 -5.80 -9.10 20.59
N MET A 84 -6.19 -7.86 20.88
CA MET A 84 -5.91 -6.75 19.96
C MET A 84 -4.42 -6.45 19.83
N ARG A 85 -3.65 -6.60 20.92
CA ARG A 85 -2.19 -6.48 20.87
C ARG A 85 -1.58 -7.49 19.91
N TYR A 86 -2.04 -8.74 19.92
CA TYR A 86 -1.54 -9.77 19.01
C TYR A 86 -1.93 -9.54 17.55
N ILE A 87 -3.14 -9.04 17.30
CA ILE A 87 -3.57 -8.62 15.95
C ILE A 87 -2.66 -7.51 15.41
N ASN A 88 -2.41 -6.49 16.22
CA ASN A 88 -1.49 -5.39 15.85
C ASN A 88 -0.04 -5.87 15.75
N LEU A 89 0.42 -6.76 16.63
CA LEU A 89 1.77 -7.34 16.55
C LEU A 89 1.99 -8.09 15.25
N SER A 90 1.01 -8.89 14.81
CA SER A 90 1.05 -9.58 13.51
C SER A 90 1.20 -8.59 12.36
N TYR A 91 0.42 -7.51 12.40
CA TYR A 91 0.48 -6.41 11.44
C TYR A 91 1.88 -5.80 11.37
N VAL A 92 2.44 -5.39 12.52
CA VAL A 92 3.77 -4.78 12.58
C VAL A 92 4.88 -5.74 12.13
N ILE A 93 4.83 -7.00 12.57
CA ILE A 93 5.81 -8.02 12.16
C ILE A 93 5.82 -8.19 10.64
N TYR A 94 4.64 -8.20 10.02
CA TYR A 94 4.54 -8.33 8.57
C TYR A 94 5.11 -7.10 7.86
N PHE A 95 4.58 -5.90 8.17
CA PHE A 95 4.98 -4.69 7.46
C PHE A 95 6.43 -4.29 7.70
N ARG A 96 7.01 -4.65 8.85
CA ARG A 96 8.46 -4.48 9.11
C ARG A 96 9.34 -5.18 8.09
N ASN A 97 8.87 -6.27 7.46
CA ASN A 97 9.67 -7.03 6.49
C ASN A 97 9.58 -6.50 5.05
N ILE A 98 8.55 -5.72 4.74
CA ILE A 98 8.26 -5.30 3.35
C ILE A 98 8.23 -3.78 3.16
N SER A 99 7.95 -3.02 4.21
CA SER A 99 7.88 -1.57 4.17
C SER A 99 9.12 -0.98 4.83
N SER A 100 9.85 -0.17 4.07
CA SER A 100 11.09 0.44 4.57
C SER A 100 10.80 1.46 5.68
N GLN A 101 9.69 2.22 5.59
CA GLN A 101 9.22 3.09 6.67
C GLN A 101 9.04 2.34 8.01
N VAL A 102 8.39 1.17 7.97
CA VAL A 102 8.14 0.37 9.18
C VAL A 102 9.42 -0.28 9.67
N GLN A 103 10.30 -0.69 8.76
CA GLN A 103 11.63 -1.20 9.12
C GLN A 103 12.48 -0.14 9.83
N LEU A 104 12.42 1.12 9.39
CA LEU A 104 13.10 2.25 10.03
C LEU A 104 12.50 2.56 11.42
N ARG A 105 11.18 2.44 11.58
CA ARG A 105 10.49 2.64 12.87
C ARG A 105 10.76 1.52 13.87
N PHE A 106 10.81 0.28 13.39
CA PHE A 106 11.04 -0.91 14.22
C PHE A 106 12.26 -1.71 13.72
N PRO A 107 13.49 -1.19 13.85
CA PRO A 107 14.68 -1.84 13.27
C PRO A 107 15.04 -3.15 13.97
N SER A 108 14.74 -3.28 15.26
CA SER A 108 15.01 -4.48 16.05
C SER A 108 13.79 -4.96 16.82
N GLU A 109 13.83 -6.22 17.28
CA GLU A 109 12.75 -6.77 18.12
C GLU A 109 12.63 -6.02 19.46
N PHE A 110 13.73 -5.42 19.94
CA PHE A 110 13.71 -4.56 21.12
C PHE A 110 12.79 -3.35 20.94
N ASN A 111 12.68 -2.79 19.73
CA ASN A 111 11.75 -1.69 19.45
C ASN A 111 10.29 -2.15 19.55
N LEU A 112 9.99 -3.42 19.24
CA LEU A 112 8.65 -3.99 19.44
C LEU A 112 8.29 -4.07 20.92
N ILE A 113 9.27 -4.40 21.78
CA ILE A 113 9.11 -4.42 23.24
C ILE A 113 8.90 -2.99 23.76
N GLN A 114 9.75 -2.04 23.34
CA GLN A 114 9.63 -0.63 23.76
C GLN A 114 8.29 -0.02 23.34
N ALA A 115 7.77 -0.39 22.18
CA ALA A 115 6.45 0.04 21.72
C ALA A 115 5.28 -0.65 22.45
N GLY A 116 5.55 -1.58 23.36
CA GLY A 116 4.51 -2.32 24.09
C GLY A 116 3.71 -3.29 23.22
N LEU A 117 4.22 -3.67 22.05
CA LEU A 117 3.56 -4.60 21.14
C LEU A 117 3.76 -6.06 21.56
N VAL A 118 4.90 -6.38 22.17
CA VAL A 118 5.28 -7.74 22.58
C VAL A 118 6.02 -7.72 23.91
N THR A 119 5.86 -8.75 24.73
CA THR A 119 6.71 -8.94 25.92
C THR A 119 7.96 -9.75 25.59
N GLU A 120 8.98 -9.69 26.44
CA GLU A 120 10.19 -10.51 26.27
C GLU A 120 9.87 -12.01 26.19
N ASP A 121 9.04 -12.51 27.08
CA ASP A 121 8.63 -13.93 27.10
C ASP A 121 7.89 -14.34 25.82
N GLU A 122 7.05 -13.46 25.29
CA GLU A 122 6.32 -13.72 24.06
C GLU A 122 7.24 -13.71 22.85
N LEU A 123 8.24 -12.84 22.83
CA LEU A 123 9.23 -12.80 21.77
C LEU A 123 10.09 -14.08 21.76
N VAL A 124 10.47 -14.59 22.93
CA VAL A 124 11.15 -15.90 23.05
C VAL A 124 10.27 -17.02 22.50
N ARG A 125 8.99 -17.06 22.87
CA ARG A 125 8.05 -18.06 22.32
C ARG A 125 7.87 -17.91 20.83
N TYR A 126 7.79 -16.69 20.32
CA TYR A 126 7.70 -16.39 18.90
C TYR A 126 8.90 -16.96 18.14
N ALA A 127 10.12 -16.72 18.64
CA ALA A 127 11.34 -17.27 18.05
C ALA A 127 11.34 -18.82 18.03
N LEU A 128 10.79 -19.46 19.06
CA LEU A 128 10.68 -20.93 19.14
C LEU A 128 9.67 -21.54 18.17
N THR A 129 8.71 -20.75 17.65
CA THR A 129 7.73 -21.26 16.67
C THR A 129 8.29 -21.42 15.26
N ALA A 130 9.47 -20.85 14.98
CA ALA A 130 10.03 -20.85 13.65
C ALA A 130 10.83 -22.13 13.36
N PRO A 131 10.55 -22.85 12.25
CA PRO A 131 11.34 -24.01 11.88
C PRO A 131 12.71 -23.58 11.33
N TYR A 132 13.75 -24.36 11.61
CA TYR A 132 15.09 -24.24 11.01
C TYR A 132 15.79 -22.88 11.21
N ASN A 133 15.69 -22.26 12.38
CA ASN A 133 16.29 -20.94 12.69
C ASN A 133 15.84 -19.81 11.75
N ARG A 134 14.63 -19.90 11.18
CA ARG A 134 14.04 -18.79 10.43
C ARG A 134 13.36 -17.80 11.38
N ALA A 135 12.97 -16.64 10.88
CA ALA A 135 12.05 -15.77 11.61
C ALA A 135 10.68 -16.46 11.75
N GLY A 136 9.98 -16.20 12.86
CA GLY A 136 8.60 -16.63 13.04
C GLY A 136 7.71 -16.12 11.89
N HIS A 137 6.61 -16.83 11.64
CA HIS A 137 5.65 -16.38 10.63
C HIS A 137 4.72 -15.31 11.23
N TYR A 138 4.37 -14.28 10.46
CA TYR A 138 3.51 -13.18 10.93
C TYR A 138 2.16 -13.65 11.46
N SER A 139 1.67 -14.83 11.05
CA SER A 139 0.39 -15.37 11.53
C SER A 139 0.44 -15.91 12.96
N VAL A 140 1.62 -16.10 13.56
CA VAL A 140 1.76 -16.70 14.89
C VAL A 140 0.99 -15.91 15.97
N PRO A 141 1.14 -14.57 16.08
CA PRO A 141 0.31 -13.78 17.00
C PRO A 141 -1.19 -13.92 16.73
N ILE A 142 -1.63 -14.00 15.48
CA ILE A 142 -3.06 -14.21 15.15
C ILE A 142 -3.53 -15.55 15.70
N THR A 143 -2.74 -16.62 15.55
CA THR A 143 -3.05 -17.92 16.15
C THR A 143 -3.14 -17.83 17.68
N TRP A 144 -2.26 -17.06 18.33
CA TRP A 144 -2.34 -16.84 19.78
C TRP A 144 -3.62 -16.09 20.17
N ALA A 145 -4.03 -15.09 19.40
CA ALA A 145 -5.29 -14.37 19.62
C ALA A 145 -6.49 -15.32 19.53
N GLN A 146 -6.51 -16.20 18.53
CA GLN A 146 -7.55 -17.23 18.36
C GLN A 146 -7.60 -18.21 19.53
N ASN A 147 -6.45 -18.62 20.06
CA ASN A 147 -6.40 -19.47 21.25
C ASN A 147 -6.97 -18.77 22.50
N ILE A 148 -6.72 -17.47 22.67
CA ILE A 148 -7.35 -16.71 23.76
C ILE A 148 -8.86 -16.61 23.57
N ILE A 149 -9.36 -16.40 22.33
CA ILE A 149 -10.80 -16.40 22.04
C ILE A 149 -11.44 -17.75 22.45
N LEU A 150 -10.80 -18.87 22.09
CA LEU A 150 -11.25 -20.20 22.48
C LEU A 150 -11.20 -20.42 24.00
N GLN A 151 -10.18 -19.90 24.67
CA GLN A 151 -10.07 -19.94 26.13
C GLN A 151 -11.20 -19.13 26.79
N MET A 152 -11.45 -17.90 26.33
CA MET A 152 -12.54 -17.06 26.80
C MET A 152 -13.91 -17.74 26.63
N ARG A 153 -14.08 -18.51 25.56
CA ARG A 153 -15.26 -19.34 25.34
C ARG A 153 -15.37 -20.48 26.35
N GLY A 154 -14.27 -21.18 26.63
CA GLY A 154 -14.21 -22.24 27.65
C GLY A 154 -14.44 -21.74 29.07
N GLU A 155 -14.01 -20.52 29.38
CA GLU A 155 -14.21 -19.86 30.67
C GLU A 155 -15.59 -19.22 30.85
N GLY A 156 -16.38 -19.12 29.77
CA GLY A 156 -17.73 -18.55 29.79
C GLY A 156 -17.80 -17.02 29.65
N SER A 157 -16.66 -16.34 29.46
CA SER A 157 -16.60 -14.92 29.12
C SER A 157 -17.22 -14.65 27.74
N ILE A 158 -17.11 -15.61 26.82
CA ILE A 158 -17.90 -15.67 25.59
C ILE A 158 -18.92 -16.79 25.76
N LYS A 159 -20.21 -16.49 25.55
CA LYS A 159 -21.31 -17.41 25.90
C LYS A 159 -21.62 -18.44 24.82
N SER A 160 -21.63 -18.02 23.56
CA SER A 160 -22.04 -18.87 22.44
C SER A 160 -20.86 -19.34 21.61
N ASP A 161 -20.94 -20.58 21.10
CA ASP A 161 -20.00 -21.07 20.08
C ASP A 161 -20.09 -20.25 18.79
N THR A 162 -21.27 -19.72 18.48
CA THR A 162 -21.48 -18.87 17.29
C THR A 162 -20.72 -17.55 17.41
N ASP A 163 -20.69 -16.96 18.60
CA ASP A 163 -19.98 -15.71 18.86
C ASP A 163 -18.47 -15.92 18.75
N ALA A 164 -17.98 -17.03 19.32
CA ALA A 164 -16.58 -17.43 19.21
C ALA A 164 -16.18 -17.69 17.74
N ASP A 165 -16.99 -18.43 16.98
CA ASP A 165 -16.76 -18.70 15.56
C ASP A 165 -16.74 -17.39 14.73
N CYS A 166 -17.62 -16.44 15.04
CA CYS A 166 -17.62 -15.12 14.41
C CYS A 166 -16.28 -14.39 14.63
N LEU A 167 -15.78 -14.34 15.86
CA LEU A 167 -14.48 -13.72 16.18
C LEU A 167 -13.31 -14.44 15.51
N LEU A 168 -13.33 -15.77 15.47
CA LEU A 168 -12.30 -16.56 14.80
C LEU A 168 -12.27 -16.29 13.31
N LYS A 169 -13.44 -16.18 12.65
CA LYS A 169 -13.55 -15.81 11.24
C LYS A 169 -12.99 -14.42 10.96
N LEU A 170 -13.34 -13.42 11.77
CA LEU A 170 -12.79 -12.06 11.64
C LEU A 170 -11.25 -12.05 11.79
N ALA A 171 -10.69 -12.84 12.70
CA ALA A 171 -9.24 -12.99 12.82
C ALA A 171 -8.59 -13.67 11.59
N VAL A 172 -9.26 -14.68 11.00
CA VAL A 172 -8.80 -15.33 9.76
C VAL A 172 -8.90 -14.38 8.57
N ASP A 173 -9.94 -13.56 8.49
CA ASP A 173 -10.12 -12.58 7.42
C ASP A 173 -9.08 -11.46 7.51
N PHE A 174 -8.75 -10.99 8.71
CA PHE A 174 -7.63 -10.08 8.93
C PHE A 174 -6.31 -10.67 8.43
N ARG A 175 -6.02 -11.94 8.77
CA ARG A 175 -4.85 -12.67 8.24
C ARG A 175 -4.90 -12.82 6.71
N LYS A 176 -6.08 -13.04 6.13
CA LYS A 176 -6.28 -13.18 4.68
C LYS A 176 -5.97 -11.88 3.95
N GLN A 177 -6.35 -10.74 4.51
CA GLN A 177 -6.02 -9.41 4.00
C GLN A 177 -4.50 -9.19 3.96
N ILE A 178 -3.78 -9.46 5.07
CA ILE A 178 -2.30 -9.50 5.09
C ILE A 178 -1.76 -10.44 4.01
N GLY A 179 -2.28 -11.66 3.94
CA GLY A 179 -1.88 -12.65 2.93
C GLY A 179 -2.09 -12.19 1.49
N GLY A 180 -3.08 -11.35 1.23
CA GLY A 180 -3.30 -10.72 -0.07
C GLY A 180 -2.14 -9.80 -0.45
N ILE A 181 -1.67 -8.98 0.49
CA ILE A 181 -0.52 -8.09 0.30
C ILE A 181 0.76 -8.92 0.11
N VAL A 182 0.90 -10.04 0.85
CA VAL A 182 2.04 -10.97 0.68
C VAL A 182 2.13 -11.44 -0.77
N CYS A 183 1.00 -11.73 -1.41
CA CYS A 183 1.00 -12.13 -2.82
C CYS A 183 1.49 -11.01 -3.76
N TYR A 184 1.22 -9.74 -3.48
CA TYR A 184 1.71 -8.63 -4.30
C TYR A 184 3.22 -8.42 -4.17
N ASP A 185 3.74 -8.56 -2.95
CA ASP A 185 5.17 -8.50 -2.65
C ASP A 185 5.94 -9.68 -3.28
N LEU A 186 5.40 -10.90 -3.14
CA LEU A 186 6.01 -12.11 -3.72
C LEU A 186 5.94 -12.16 -5.25
N LEU A 187 4.90 -11.57 -5.85
CA LEU A 187 4.66 -11.59 -7.29
C LEU A 187 4.58 -10.15 -7.82
N PRO A 188 5.72 -9.46 -7.96
CA PRO A 188 5.77 -8.12 -8.53
C PRO A 188 5.39 -8.13 -10.02
N VAL A 189 5.16 -6.95 -10.60
CA VAL A 189 4.96 -6.81 -12.04
C VAL A 189 6.15 -7.43 -12.79
N PRO A 190 5.93 -8.30 -13.79
CA PRO A 190 7.02 -8.91 -14.53
C PRO A 190 8.00 -7.86 -15.07
N LEU A 191 9.29 -8.06 -14.81
CA LEU A 191 10.34 -7.12 -15.18
C LEU A 191 10.33 -6.75 -16.67
N VAL A 192 9.93 -7.68 -17.54
CA VAL A 192 9.82 -7.42 -18.97
C VAL A 192 8.80 -6.34 -19.31
N TYR A 193 7.72 -6.19 -18.52
CA TYR A 193 6.72 -5.14 -18.77
C TYR A 193 7.29 -3.76 -18.46
N THR A 194 7.99 -3.61 -17.34
CA THR A 194 8.64 -2.35 -16.98
C THR A 194 9.73 -2.01 -18.00
N GLN A 195 10.57 -2.99 -18.38
CA GLN A 195 11.60 -2.80 -19.40
C GLN A 195 11.04 -2.35 -20.75
N VAL A 196 9.98 -2.99 -21.23
CA VAL A 196 9.35 -2.62 -22.51
C VAL A 196 8.79 -1.20 -22.44
N ALA A 197 8.07 -0.85 -21.37
CA ALA A 197 7.52 0.50 -21.19
C ALA A 197 8.62 1.57 -21.14
N THR A 198 9.70 1.33 -20.40
CA THR A 198 10.84 2.25 -20.27
C THR A 198 11.59 2.42 -21.60
N ILE A 199 11.95 1.32 -22.27
CA ILE A 199 12.67 1.37 -23.56
C ILE A 199 11.81 2.08 -24.60
N LEU A 200 10.51 1.78 -24.66
CA LEU A 200 9.59 2.40 -25.60
C LEU A 200 9.48 3.91 -25.36
N THR A 201 9.29 4.32 -24.10
CA THR A 201 9.16 5.74 -23.73
C THR A 201 10.44 6.52 -24.01
N TYR A 202 11.60 5.98 -23.65
CA TYR A 202 12.88 6.66 -23.85
C TYR A 202 13.32 6.67 -25.32
N SER A 203 13.11 5.59 -26.07
CA SER A 203 13.39 5.57 -27.52
C SER A 203 12.47 6.53 -28.29
N PHE A 204 11.19 6.62 -27.90
CA PHE A 204 10.26 7.60 -28.43
C PHE A 204 10.70 9.02 -28.10
N THR A 205 11.01 9.31 -26.84
CA THR A 205 11.47 10.63 -26.38
C THR A 205 12.75 11.05 -27.08
N LEU A 206 13.71 10.13 -27.24
CA LEU A 206 14.94 10.38 -27.99
C LEU A 206 14.63 10.73 -29.45
N SER A 207 13.78 9.94 -30.10
CA SER A 207 13.38 10.18 -31.49
C SER A 207 12.64 11.52 -31.64
N LEU A 208 11.82 11.90 -30.66
CA LEU A 208 11.10 13.16 -30.65
C LEU A 208 12.07 14.36 -30.61
N ILE A 209 13.11 14.31 -29.78
CA ILE A 209 14.16 15.35 -29.69
C ILE A 209 14.82 15.62 -31.04
N PHE A 210 15.10 14.58 -31.82
CA PHE A 210 15.68 14.72 -33.17
C PHE A 210 14.63 15.16 -34.20
N SER A 211 13.43 14.59 -34.15
CA SER A 211 12.36 14.88 -35.12
C SER A 211 12.02 16.37 -35.24
N TRP A 212 12.22 17.10 -34.15
CA TRP A 212 11.79 18.48 -34.00
C TRP A 212 12.88 19.51 -34.30
N GLN A 213 14.12 19.10 -34.57
CA GLN A 213 15.19 20.06 -34.86
C GLN A 213 14.79 20.96 -36.04
N PHE A 214 14.70 22.27 -35.82
CA PHE A 214 14.31 23.25 -36.84
C PHE A 214 15.32 23.29 -37.98
N MET A 215 14.89 22.86 -39.17
CA MET A 215 15.76 22.71 -40.33
C MET A 215 15.35 23.67 -41.45
N GLY A 216 15.79 24.92 -41.37
CA GLY A 216 15.67 25.89 -42.47
C GLY A 216 14.82 27.12 -42.14
N GLU A 217 14.78 28.04 -43.10
CA GLU A 217 14.18 29.40 -42.99
C GLU A 217 12.66 29.37 -42.77
N GLU A 218 11.98 28.26 -43.07
CA GLU A 218 10.51 28.12 -42.99
C GLU A 218 9.94 28.16 -41.56
N ASN A 219 10.78 27.98 -40.52
CA ASN A 219 10.38 27.99 -39.12
C ASN A 219 11.16 29.01 -38.27
N ALA A 220 11.66 30.09 -38.88
CA ALA A 220 12.57 31.07 -38.28
C ALA A 220 12.04 31.90 -37.08
N GLY A 221 10.94 31.48 -36.43
CA GLY A 221 10.28 32.23 -35.34
C GLY A 221 10.13 31.49 -34.01
N LEU A 222 10.04 30.15 -33.99
CA LEU A 222 9.98 29.39 -32.74
C LEU A 222 11.36 28.79 -32.46
N TYR A 223 11.96 29.14 -31.32
CA TYR A 223 13.18 28.48 -30.84
C TYR A 223 12.88 27.37 -29.81
N ILE A 224 11.63 27.29 -29.32
CA ILE A 224 11.21 26.42 -28.21
C ILE A 224 10.10 25.45 -28.66
N PRO A 225 10.21 24.13 -28.38
CA PRO A 225 9.22 23.10 -28.76
C PRO A 225 8.05 23.08 -27.81
N ILE A 226 7.09 24.00 -27.86
CA ILE A 226 6.07 23.98 -26.80
C ILE A 226 5.26 22.67 -26.84
N PHE A 227 4.80 22.23 -28.01
CA PHE A 227 3.98 21.01 -28.12
C PHE A 227 4.78 19.73 -27.95
N GLU A 228 6.01 19.67 -28.42
CA GLU A 228 6.87 18.50 -28.27
C GLU A 228 7.39 18.39 -26.83
N LEU A 229 7.65 19.50 -26.13
CA LEU A 229 7.90 19.47 -24.68
C LEU A 229 6.68 18.94 -23.93
N LEU A 230 5.47 19.37 -24.29
CA LEU A 230 4.24 18.81 -23.70
C LEU A 230 4.12 17.30 -23.95
N GLN A 231 4.49 16.80 -25.13
CA GLN A 231 4.51 15.36 -25.40
C GLN A 231 5.56 14.64 -24.56
N VAL A 232 6.77 15.20 -24.39
CA VAL A 232 7.78 14.62 -23.49
C VAL A 232 7.27 14.57 -22.06
N ILE A 233 6.73 15.69 -21.55
CA ILE A 233 6.14 15.77 -20.20
C ILE A 233 5.04 14.73 -20.06
N PHE A 234 4.17 14.58 -21.07
CA PHE A 234 3.10 13.59 -21.05
C PHE A 234 3.64 12.17 -20.96
N TYR A 235 4.48 11.71 -21.90
CA TYR A 235 4.93 10.31 -21.91
C TYR A 235 5.91 9.97 -20.78
N VAL A 236 6.86 10.86 -20.48
CA VAL A 236 7.79 10.65 -19.37
C VAL A 236 7.05 10.78 -18.04
N GLY A 237 6.17 11.76 -17.89
CA GLY A 237 5.33 11.92 -16.70
C GLY A 237 4.42 10.71 -16.47
N TRP A 238 3.83 10.16 -17.53
CA TRP A 238 2.99 8.96 -17.42
C TRP A 238 3.78 7.72 -17.02
N LEU A 239 5.02 7.57 -17.52
CA LEU A 239 5.96 6.56 -17.01
C LEU A 239 6.30 6.80 -15.54
N LYS A 240 6.52 8.06 -15.14
CA LYS A 240 6.83 8.42 -13.74
C LYS A 240 5.69 8.12 -12.78
N VAL A 241 4.43 8.32 -13.19
CA VAL A 241 3.26 7.87 -12.41
C VAL A 241 3.34 6.37 -12.15
N SER A 242 3.69 5.58 -13.17
CA SER A 242 3.85 4.13 -12.99
C SER A 242 5.02 3.78 -12.08
N GLU A 243 6.14 4.49 -12.18
CA GLU A 243 7.31 4.26 -11.32
C GLU A 243 7.01 4.60 -9.86
N GLY A 244 6.29 5.68 -9.56
CA GLY A 244 5.90 6.03 -8.19
C GLY A 244 4.88 5.06 -7.58
N LEU A 245 3.99 4.49 -8.39
CA LEU A 245 2.94 3.58 -7.88
C LEU A 245 3.37 2.11 -7.83
N ILE A 246 4.55 1.75 -8.38
CA ILE A 246 4.93 0.33 -8.55
C ILE A 246 5.19 -0.36 -7.21
N ASN A 247 5.70 0.38 -6.21
CA ASN A 247 6.01 -0.12 -4.89
C ASN A 247 5.47 0.85 -3.81
N PRO A 248 4.19 0.74 -3.43
CA PRO A 248 3.56 1.70 -2.53
C PRO A 248 3.94 1.55 -1.04
N LEU A 249 4.95 0.72 -0.73
CA LEU A 249 5.41 0.43 0.62
C LEU A 249 6.81 1.01 0.90
N GLY A 250 7.33 1.82 -0.02
CA GLY A 250 8.61 2.50 0.11
C GLY A 250 8.54 3.76 0.98
N GLU A 251 9.33 4.76 0.59
CA GLU A 251 9.49 6.05 1.29
C GLU A 251 9.14 7.25 0.39
N ASP A 252 8.52 7.01 -0.76
CA ASP A 252 8.11 8.10 -1.66
C ASP A 252 6.91 8.87 -1.07
N GLU A 253 6.73 10.13 -1.48
CA GLU A 253 5.69 11.02 -0.92
C GLU A 253 4.26 10.47 -1.09
N ASP A 254 4.02 9.68 -2.15
CA ASP A 254 2.72 9.10 -2.49
C ASP A 254 2.56 7.63 -2.02
N ASP A 255 3.55 7.09 -1.30
CA ASP A 255 3.48 5.75 -0.72
C ASP A 255 2.48 5.69 0.44
N TYR A 256 2.06 4.48 0.79
CA TYR A 256 1.16 4.29 1.92
C TYR A 256 1.86 4.65 3.24
N ASP A 257 1.21 5.49 4.04
CA ASP A 257 1.66 5.77 5.40
C ASP A 257 1.28 4.62 6.35
N ILE A 258 2.07 3.54 6.27
CA ILE A 258 1.87 2.35 7.09
C ILE A 258 2.19 2.67 8.56
N CYS A 259 3.11 3.59 8.83
CA CYS A 259 3.47 4.00 10.18
C CYS A 259 2.28 4.64 10.91
N ASP A 260 1.62 5.61 10.27
CA ASP A 260 0.43 6.26 10.83
C ASP A 260 -0.71 5.26 11.00
N MET A 261 -0.88 4.35 10.03
CA MET A 261 -1.89 3.31 10.14
C MET A 261 -1.61 2.33 11.30
N ILE A 262 -0.36 1.95 11.56
CA ILE A 262 0.02 1.15 12.72
C ILE A 262 -0.35 1.87 14.02
N GLU A 263 -0.01 3.15 14.12
CA GLU A 263 -0.31 3.98 15.28
C GLU A 263 -1.82 4.09 15.53
N ARG A 264 -2.55 4.46 14.49
CA ARG A 264 -4.00 4.52 14.47
C ARG A 264 -4.62 3.20 14.91
N ASN A 265 -4.15 2.08 14.35
CA ASN A 265 -4.67 0.75 14.64
C ASN A 265 -4.43 0.36 16.10
N MET A 266 -3.25 0.63 16.64
CA MET A 266 -2.99 0.44 18.08
C MET A 266 -3.93 1.28 18.94
N HIS A 267 -4.00 2.60 18.70
CA HIS A 267 -4.80 3.50 19.52
C HIS A 267 -6.29 3.15 19.50
N ILE A 268 -6.88 3.01 18.31
CA ILE A 268 -8.32 2.78 18.16
C ILE A 268 -8.72 1.39 18.65
N SER A 269 -7.93 0.36 18.33
CA SER A 269 -8.25 -1.00 18.82
C SER A 269 -8.25 -1.07 20.34
N TYR A 270 -7.28 -0.44 21.03
CA TYR A 270 -7.28 -0.38 22.49
C TYR A 270 -8.42 0.46 23.06
N HIS A 271 -8.72 1.62 22.45
CA HIS A 271 -9.83 2.45 22.86
C HIS A 271 -11.17 1.70 22.78
N ILE A 272 -11.41 0.97 21.68
CA ILE A 272 -12.62 0.16 21.51
C ILE A 272 -12.71 -0.93 22.60
N VAL A 273 -11.67 -1.75 22.77
CA VAL A 273 -11.76 -2.94 23.64
C VAL A 273 -11.67 -2.67 25.13
N ASP A 274 -11.26 -1.45 25.49
CA ASP A 274 -11.05 -1.03 26.86
C ASP A 274 -11.99 0.11 27.27
N GLU A 275 -11.85 1.28 26.64
CA GLU A 275 -12.57 2.49 27.07
C GLU A 275 -14.04 2.46 26.67
N MET A 276 -14.39 1.88 25.53
CA MET A 276 -15.78 1.75 25.07
C MET A 276 -16.50 0.53 25.63
N TYR A 277 -15.78 -0.39 26.27
CA TYR A 277 -16.37 -1.62 26.80
C TYR A 277 -17.46 -1.32 27.84
N ASP A 278 -18.67 -1.84 27.60
CA ASP A 278 -19.84 -1.68 28.48
C ASP A 278 -20.20 -0.21 28.79
N ARG A 279 -19.78 0.72 27.91
CA ARG A 279 -20.12 2.14 28.01
C ARG A 279 -21.20 2.49 27.00
N VAL A 280 -22.44 2.45 27.47
CA VAL A 280 -23.61 2.88 26.70
C VAL A 280 -24.21 4.10 27.38
N GLN A 281 -24.59 5.11 26.58
CA GLN A 281 -25.33 6.26 27.11
C GLN A 281 -26.67 5.77 27.67
N PRO A 282 -27.18 6.40 28.76
CA PRO A 282 -28.51 6.06 29.27
C PRO A 282 -29.55 6.09 28.16
N LEU A 283 -30.44 5.10 28.15
CA LEU A 283 -31.52 5.05 27.18
C LEU A 283 -32.36 6.33 27.29
N SER A 284 -32.38 7.10 26.21
CA SER A 284 -33.19 8.31 26.07
C SER A 284 -34.24 8.06 25.00
N ARG A 285 -35.41 8.69 25.14
CA ARG A 285 -36.41 8.73 24.05
C ARG A 285 -35.91 9.50 22.82
N GLY A 286 -34.72 10.08 22.89
CA GLY A 286 -34.17 10.96 21.87
C GLY A 286 -34.88 12.32 21.85
N VAL A 287 -34.61 13.10 20.82
CA VAL A 287 -35.53 14.18 20.43
C VAL A 287 -36.70 13.50 19.74
N VAL A 288 -37.75 13.20 20.50
CA VAL A 288 -39.00 12.68 19.91
C VAL A 288 -39.53 13.78 19.01
N LEU A 289 -39.56 13.53 17.69
CA LEU A 289 -40.36 14.35 16.79
C LEU A 289 -41.84 14.02 17.06
N ASP A 290 -42.35 14.48 18.20
CA ASP A 290 -43.76 14.34 18.58
C ASP A 290 -44.62 15.19 17.64
N THR A 291 -44.91 14.66 16.45
CA THR A 291 -45.97 15.12 15.56
C THR A 291 -46.74 13.94 14.98
N PHE A 292 -47.06 12.96 15.83
CA PHE A 292 -48.23 12.12 15.58
C PHE A 292 -49.23 12.36 16.71
N ALA A 293 -49.73 13.60 16.78
CA ALA A 293 -50.99 13.89 17.44
C ALA A 293 -52.05 13.00 16.76
N LYS A 294 -52.60 12.07 17.51
CA LYS A 294 -53.79 11.33 17.09
C LYS A 294 -54.97 12.30 17.24
N ASP A 295 -55.46 12.80 16.12
CA ASP A 295 -56.83 13.31 16.00
C ASP A 295 -57.84 12.16 16.03
#